data_AF-A0A3B0Y9I0-F1
#
_entry.id   AF-A0A3B0Y9I0-F1
#
_cell.length_a   1.000
_cell.length_b   1.000
_cell.length_c   1.000
_cell.angle_alpha   90.00
_cell.angle_beta   90.00
_cell.angle_gamma   90.00
#
_symmetry.space_group_name_H-M   'P 1'
#
loop_
_entity.id
_entity.type
_entity.pdbx_description
1 polymer ?
#
loop_
_entity_poly.entity_id
_entity_poly.type
_entity_poly.pdbx_seq_one_letter_code
_entity_poly.pdbx_strand_id
1 'polypeptide(L)'
;MDTDTGPADYMLFIDGKACGIIEAKREGANLGKVAEQSARYATSKTRDIQRWVPEDQPLPFLYEATNHEIRFRDERDPKPRSRYVFHFHQPATLKTWLEQGRSFRDRLSDLPALNTEGLRACQIDAITGIENSLKQAKLRALLQMATGSGKTFTAVTEVYRLAKFCKAKRVLFLVDRGNLG
;
A
#
# COMPACT_ATOMS: atom_id res chain seq x y z
N MET A 1 1.63 -27.28 -10.83
CA MET A 1 2.23 -27.22 -9.48
C MET A 1 1.13 -27.59 -8.51
N ASP A 2 1.12 -28.82 -8.02
CA ASP A 2 0.16 -29.25 -7.02
C ASP A 2 0.68 -28.86 -5.63
N THR A 3 -0.18 -28.21 -4.86
CA THR A 3 0.01 -27.98 -3.43
C THR A 3 -1.20 -28.58 -2.70
N ASP A 4 -1.05 -28.87 -1.41
CA ASP A 4 -2.03 -29.61 -0.58
C ASP A 4 -3.44 -28.97 -0.47
N THR A 5 -3.68 -27.79 -1.08
CA THR A 5 -4.99 -27.10 -1.11
C THR A 5 -5.47 -26.69 -2.52
N GLY A 6 -4.81 -27.16 -3.58
CA GLY A 6 -5.07 -26.79 -4.98
C GLY A 6 -4.01 -25.84 -5.56
N PRO A 7 -3.91 -25.69 -6.90
CA PRO A 7 -2.91 -24.82 -7.51
C PRO A 7 -3.29 -23.33 -7.36
N ALA A 8 -2.30 -22.48 -7.07
CA ALA A 8 -2.44 -21.04 -7.29
C ALA A 8 -2.55 -20.76 -8.79
N ASP A 9 -3.43 -19.84 -9.21
CA ASP A 9 -3.65 -19.59 -10.64
C ASP A 9 -2.38 -19.03 -11.31
N TYR A 10 -1.72 -18.06 -10.66
CA TYR A 10 -0.44 -17.53 -11.11
C TYR A 10 0.49 -17.19 -9.94
N MET A 11 1.79 -17.32 -10.17
CA MET A 11 2.85 -16.93 -9.24
C MET A 11 3.72 -15.82 -9.84
N LEU A 12 4.07 -14.85 -9.00
CA LEU A 12 4.85 -13.68 -9.37
C LEU A 12 6.31 -13.90 -9.00
N PHE A 13 7.20 -13.64 -9.95
CA PHE A 13 8.64 -13.74 -9.78
C PHE A 13 9.31 -12.40 -10.07
N ILE A 14 10.32 -12.08 -9.26
CA ILE A 14 11.28 -11.00 -9.53
C ILE A 14 12.67 -11.63 -9.39
N ASP A 15 13.55 -11.41 -10.37
CA ASP A 15 14.92 -11.95 -10.38
C ASP A 15 14.99 -13.47 -10.07
N GLY A 16 14.03 -14.25 -10.62
CA GLY A 16 13.96 -15.71 -10.45
C GLY A 16 13.42 -16.20 -9.10
N LYS A 17 13.05 -15.29 -8.18
CA LYS A 17 12.51 -15.64 -6.86
C LYS A 17 11.03 -15.27 -6.75
N ALA A 18 10.24 -16.13 -6.13
CA ALA A 18 8.81 -15.89 -5.89
C ALA A 18 8.61 -14.75 -4.89
N CYS A 19 7.71 -13.82 -5.22
CA CYS A 19 7.37 -12.67 -4.37
C CYS A 19 5.87 -12.46 -4.18
N GLY A 20 5.03 -13.25 -4.84
CA GLY A 20 3.59 -13.05 -4.77
C GLY A 20 2.80 -14.05 -5.59
N ILE A 21 1.48 -13.93 -5.51
CA ILE A 21 0.52 -14.77 -6.22
C ILE A 21 -0.62 -13.91 -6.77
N ILE A 22 -1.24 -14.39 -7.84
CA ILE A 22 -2.52 -13.88 -8.34
C ILE A 22 -3.51 -15.03 -8.28
N GLU A 23 -4.60 -14.82 -7.56
CA GLU A 23 -5.77 -15.69 -7.60
C GLU A 23 -6.81 -15.09 -8.54
N ALA A 24 -7.14 -15.82 -9.61
CA ALA A 24 -8.12 -15.43 -10.60
C ALA A 24 -9.46 -16.11 -10.30
N LYS A 25 -10.54 -15.34 -10.32
CA LYS A 25 -11.90 -15.86 -10.08
C LYS A 25 -12.84 -15.53 -11.22
N ARG A 26 -13.84 -16.39 -11.40
CA ARG A 26 -14.97 -16.13 -12.29
C ARG A 26 -15.78 -14.94 -11.77
N GLU A 27 -16.46 -14.27 -12.68
CA GLU A 27 -17.36 -13.16 -12.37
C GLU A 27 -18.44 -13.57 -11.35
N GLY A 28 -18.80 -12.66 -10.44
CA GLY A 28 -19.78 -12.90 -9.38
C GLY A 28 -19.24 -13.63 -8.14
N ALA A 29 -17.98 -14.07 -8.14
CA ALA A 29 -17.34 -14.66 -6.97
C ALA A 29 -17.06 -13.61 -5.88
N ASN A 30 -17.28 -13.96 -4.61
CA ASN A 30 -16.97 -13.08 -3.49
C ASN A 30 -15.46 -13.11 -3.17
N LEU A 31 -14.74 -12.08 -3.63
CA LEU A 31 -13.29 -11.93 -3.39
C LEU A 31 -12.90 -11.84 -1.91
N GLY A 32 -13.81 -11.50 -0.99
CA GLY A 32 -13.50 -11.43 0.45
C GLY A 32 -13.07 -12.76 1.06
N LYS A 33 -13.70 -13.88 0.66
CA LYS A 33 -13.30 -15.23 1.10
C LYS A 33 -11.98 -15.71 0.45
N VAL A 34 -11.58 -15.07 -0.64
CA VAL A 34 -10.39 -15.43 -1.43
C VAL A 34 -9.12 -14.90 -0.75
N ALA A 35 -9.18 -13.73 -0.12
CA ALA A 35 -8.07 -13.19 0.67
C ALA A 35 -7.54 -14.20 1.71
N GLU A 36 -8.43 -14.94 2.38
CA GLU A 36 -8.07 -15.98 3.36
C GLU A 36 -7.47 -17.24 2.72
N GLN A 37 -7.78 -17.52 1.46
CA GLN A 37 -7.19 -18.63 0.70
C GLN A 37 -5.81 -18.23 0.17
N SER A 38 -5.68 -17.04 -0.41
CA SER A 38 -4.41 -16.47 -0.88
C SER A 38 -3.37 -16.36 0.25
N ALA A 39 -3.80 -15.98 1.46
CA ALA A 39 -2.91 -15.94 2.62
C ALA A 39 -2.33 -17.31 2.99
N ARG A 40 -3.10 -18.40 2.80
CA ARG A 40 -2.62 -19.77 3.06
C ARG A 40 -1.59 -20.21 2.03
N TYR A 41 -1.81 -19.89 0.74
CA TYR A 41 -0.83 -20.15 -0.31
C TYR A 41 0.46 -19.36 -0.17
N ALA A 42 0.38 -18.13 0.34
CA ALA A 42 1.56 -17.31 0.61
C ALA A 42 2.55 -18.00 1.57
N THR A 43 2.09 -18.98 2.36
CA THR A 43 2.87 -19.75 3.33
C THR A 43 3.16 -21.20 2.90
N SER A 44 2.68 -21.67 1.74
CA SER A 44 2.85 -23.07 1.35
C SER A 44 4.28 -23.34 0.86
N LYS A 45 4.89 -24.41 1.38
CA LYS A 45 6.26 -24.80 1.04
C LYS A 45 6.32 -25.29 -0.40
N THR A 46 7.01 -24.57 -1.27
CA THR A 46 7.33 -25.04 -2.62
C THR A 46 8.78 -25.51 -2.63
N ARG A 47 8.98 -26.84 -2.57
CA ARG A 47 10.26 -27.50 -2.32
C ARG A 47 11.41 -27.09 -3.25
N ASP A 48 11.09 -26.54 -4.42
CA ASP A 48 12.05 -26.20 -5.48
C ASP A 48 12.01 -24.72 -5.90
N ILE A 49 11.33 -23.85 -5.16
CA ILE A 49 11.14 -22.44 -5.54
C ILE A 49 11.84 -21.52 -4.55
N GLN A 50 12.83 -20.77 -5.04
CA GLN A 50 13.45 -19.71 -4.24
C GLN A 50 12.46 -18.56 -4.02
N ARG A 51 12.45 -18.01 -2.80
CA ARG A 51 11.54 -16.94 -2.38
C ARG A 51 12.30 -15.66 -2.07
N TRP A 52 11.63 -14.51 -2.24
CA TRP A 52 12.17 -13.19 -1.86
C TRP A 52 12.21 -12.97 -0.35
N VAL A 53 11.43 -13.75 0.38
CA VAL A 53 11.31 -13.70 1.84
C VAL A 53 11.71 -15.05 2.43
N PRO A 54 12.11 -15.10 3.71
CA PRO A 54 12.30 -16.35 4.45
C PRO A 54 11.10 -17.30 4.35
N GLU A 55 11.36 -18.60 4.47
CA GLU A 55 10.34 -19.64 4.27
C GLU A 55 9.16 -19.56 5.25
N ASP A 56 9.40 -19.03 6.45
CA ASP A 56 8.43 -18.85 7.52
C ASP A 56 7.57 -17.58 7.38
N GLN A 57 7.87 -16.74 6.39
CA GLN A 57 7.10 -15.52 6.11
C GLN A 57 6.15 -15.73 4.92
N PRO A 58 5.00 -15.07 4.88
CA PRO A 58 4.13 -15.10 3.70
C PRO A 58 4.78 -14.36 2.52
N LEU A 59 4.52 -14.81 1.29
CA LEU A 59 4.88 -14.05 0.09
C LEU A 59 4.29 -12.62 0.16
N PRO A 60 5.09 -11.57 -0.10
CA PRO A 60 4.66 -10.18 0.11
C PRO A 60 3.41 -9.73 -0.64
N PHE A 61 3.23 -10.17 -1.89
CA PHE A 61 2.25 -9.57 -2.80
C PHE A 61 1.14 -10.53 -3.16
N LEU A 62 -0.08 -10.26 -2.71
CA LEU A 62 -1.25 -11.06 -3.08
C LEU A 62 -2.17 -10.22 -3.95
N TYR A 63 -2.63 -10.81 -5.05
CA TYR A 63 -3.69 -10.27 -5.88
C TYR A 63 -4.90 -11.19 -5.90
N GLU A 64 -6.07 -10.58 -5.90
CA GLU A 64 -7.35 -11.24 -6.16
C GLU A 64 -7.94 -10.53 -7.39
N ALA A 65 -8.24 -11.25 -8.46
CA ALA A 65 -8.69 -10.64 -9.69
C ALA A 65 -9.89 -11.34 -10.32
N THR A 66 -10.80 -10.57 -10.88
CA THR A 66 -11.79 -11.00 -11.87
C THR A 66 -11.57 -10.23 -13.17
N ASN A 67 -12.46 -10.38 -14.15
CA ASN A 67 -12.41 -9.61 -15.39
C ASN A 67 -12.69 -8.10 -15.20
N HIS A 68 -13.19 -7.68 -14.03
CA HIS A 68 -13.63 -6.29 -13.79
C HIS A 68 -12.91 -5.60 -12.63
N GLU A 69 -12.39 -6.36 -11.68
CA GLU A 69 -11.74 -5.81 -10.49
C GLU A 69 -10.44 -6.54 -10.17
N ILE A 70 -9.46 -5.75 -9.71
CA ILE A 70 -8.20 -6.24 -9.17
C ILE A 70 -8.07 -5.68 -7.76
N ARG A 71 -7.86 -6.57 -6.80
CA ARG A 71 -7.49 -6.22 -5.43
C ARG A 71 -6.05 -6.61 -5.18
N PHE A 72 -5.38 -5.80 -4.38
CA PHE A 72 -3.98 -5.98 -3.99
C PHE A 72 -3.86 -5.93 -2.47
N ARG A 73 -3.10 -6.87 -1.92
CA ARG A 73 -2.72 -6.94 -0.51
C ARG A 73 -1.20 -7.06 -0.42
N ASP A 74 -0.60 -6.28 0.49
CA ASP A 74 0.81 -6.36 0.83
C ASP A 74 0.91 -6.93 2.24
N GLU A 75 1.42 -8.15 2.37
CA GLU A 75 1.55 -8.86 3.66
C GLU A 75 2.55 -8.21 4.61
N ARG A 76 3.36 -7.26 4.12
CA ARG A 76 4.31 -6.50 4.94
C ARG A 76 3.68 -5.28 5.60
N ASP A 77 2.43 -4.95 5.28
CA ASP A 77 1.68 -3.91 6.00
C ASP A 77 1.43 -4.35 7.45
N PRO A 78 1.39 -3.46 8.46
CA PRO A 78 1.15 -3.85 9.85
C PRO A 78 -0.21 -4.52 10.09
N LYS A 79 -1.19 -4.16 9.24
CA LYS A 79 -2.53 -4.76 9.18
C LYS A 79 -2.87 -5.00 7.71
N PRO A 80 -2.39 -6.10 7.10
CA PRO A 80 -2.55 -6.35 5.68
C PRO A 80 -4.02 -6.39 5.27
N ARG A 81 -4.43 -5.50 4.37
CA ARG A 81 -5.81 -5.39 3.87
C ARG A 81 -5.83 -5.21 2.36
N SER A 82 -6.62 -6.05 1.69
CA SER A 82 -6.89 -5.96 0.26
C SER A 82 -7.51 -4.61 -0.10
N ARG A 83 -7.02 -4.00 -1.17
CA ARG A 83 -7.51 -2.72 -1.70
C ARG A 83 -7.62 -2.78 -3.21
N TYR A 84 -8.57 -2.03 -3.77
CA TYR A 84 -8.70 -1.87 -5.21
C TYR A 84 -7.46 -1.23 -5.82
N VAL A 85 -7.01 -1.78 -6.94
CA VAL A 85 -5.98 -1.19 -7.81
C VAL A 85 -6.49 -1.19 -9.24
N PHE A 86 -6.10 -0.19 -10.01
CA PHE A 86 -6.57 -0.02 -11.39
C PHE A 86 -5.92 -1.05 -12.34
N HIS A 87 -4.65 -1.37 -12.11
CA HIS A 87 -3.89 -2.38 -12.86
C HIS A 87 -2.95 -3.14 -11.92
N PHE A 88 -2.50 -4.32 -12.35
CA PHE A 88 -1.36 -4.99 -11.72
C PHE A 88 -0.14 -4.06 -11.73
N HIS A 89 0.63 -4.08 -10.64
CA HIS A 89 1.84 -3.28 -10.56
C HIS A 89 2.91 -3.85 -11.51
N GLN A 90 3.68 -2.96 -12.13
CA GLN A 90 4.82 -3.36 -12.96
C GLN A 90 5.87 -4.12 -12.13
N PRO A 91 6.58 -5.11 -12.71
CA PRO A 91 7.64 -5.84 -12.01
C PRO A 91 8.68 -4.94 -11.35
N ALA A 92 9.10 -3.87 -12.01
CA ALA A 92 10.05 -2.88 -11.46
C ALA A 92 9.52 -2.17 -10.19
N THR A 93 8.20 -1.95 -10.11
CA THR A 93 7.55 -1.39 -8.91
C THR A 93 7.63 -2.39 -7.76
N LEU A 94 7.29 -3.66 -8.01
CA LEU A 94 7.35 -4.73 -7.02
C LEU A 94 8.78 -4.95 -6.52
N LYS A 95 9.77 -4.98 -7.42
CA LYS A 95 11.20 -5.05 -7.07
C LYS A 95 11.63 -3.91 -6.15
N THR A 96 11.32 -2.67 -6.52
CA THR A 96 11.61 -1.49 -5.70
C THR A 96 11.01 -1.62 -4.30
N TRP A 97 9.79 -2.14 -4.20
CA TRP A 97 9.14 -2.33 -2.91
C TRP A 97 9.78 -3.45 -2.10
N LEU A 98 10.19 -4.57 -2.71
CA LEU A 98 10.91 -5.66 -2.03
C LEU A 98 12.24 -5.15 -1.46
N GLU A 99 13.03 -4.44 -2.27
CA GLU A 99 14.32 -3.86 -1.86
C GLU A 99 14.20 -2.83 -0.73
N GLN A 100 13.05 -2.14 -0.63
CA GLN A 100 12.79 -1.23 0.48
C GLN A 100 12.55 -1.95 1.82
N GLY A 101 12.25 -3.25 1.79
CA GLY A 101 11.90 -4.07 2.95
C GLY A 101 10.53 -3.71 3.54
N ARG A 102 10.47 -2.56 4.23
CA ARG A 102 9.27 -2.05 4.89
C ARG A 102 8.26 -1.50 3.88
N SER A 103 6.97 -1.70 4.12
CA SER A 103 5.92 -1.10 3.28
C SER A 103 5.73 0.39 3.59
N PHE A 104 4.96 1.10 2.75
CA PHE A 104 4.57 2.49 3.04
C PHE A 104 3.71 2.58 4.31
N ARG A 105 2.74 1.66 4.49
CA ARG A 105 1.88 1.65 5.68
C ARG A 105 2.63 1.30 6.95
N ASP A 106 3.64 0.46 6.83
CA ASP A 106 4.52 0.14 7.95
C ASP A 106 5.33 1.37 8.39
N ARG A 107 5.97 2.06 7.44
CA ARG A 107 6.71 3.31 7.73
C ARG A 107 5.86 4.43 8.30
N LEU A 108 4.57 4.51 7.94
CA LEU A 108 3.64 5.48 8.52
C LEU A 108 3.52 5.34 10.04
N SER A 109 3.66 4.12 10.59
CA SER A 109 3.56 3.87 12.03
C SER A 109 4.68 4.55 12.82
N ASP A 110 5.84 4.75 12.18
CA ASP A 110 7.05 5.29 12.81
C ASP A 110 7.32 6.75 12.44
N LEU A 111 6.29 7.47 11.96
CA LEU A 111 6.42 8.90 11.70
C LEU A 111 6.89 9.62 12.98
N PRO A 112 7.99 10.39 12.92
CA PRO A 112 8.44 11.17 14.08
C PRO A 112 7.41 12.26 14.39
N ALA A 113 7.45 12.77 15.63
CA ALA A 113 6.60 13.88 16.04
C ALA A 113 6.68 15.05 15.04
N LEU A 114 5.55 15.71 14.81
CA LEU A 114 5.50 16.92 14.00
C LEU A 114 6.28 18.03 14.72
N ASN A 115 7.27 18.62 14.04
CA ASN A 115 7.83 19.88 14.51
C ASN A 115 6.76 20.96 14.34
N THR A 116 6.28 21.51 15.44
CA THR A 116 5.21 22.50 15.48
C THR A 116 5.71 23.95 15.38
N GLU A 117 7.03 24.16 15.41
CA GLU A 117 7.62 25.49 15.27
C GLU A 117 7.19 26.15 13.95
N GLY A 118 6.63 27.35 14.05
CA GLY A 118 6.12 28.10 12.90
C GLY A 118 4.77 27.61 12.34
N LEU A 119 4.17 26.55 12.90
CA LEU A 119 2.85 26.07 12.49
C LEU A 119 1.73 26.69 13.32
N ARG A 120 0.61 27.02 12.66
CA ARG A 120 -0.63 27.41 13.33
C ARG A 120 -1.34 26.16 13.86
N ALA A 121 -2.14 26.31 14.92
CA ALA A 121 -2.93 25.22 15.51
C ALA A 121 -3.73 24.43 14.46
N CYS A 122 -4.44 25.13 13.56
CA CYS A 122 -5.22 24.46 12.51
C CYS A 122 -4.37 23.66 11.50
N GLN A 123 -3.10 24.01 11.31
CA GLN A 123 -2.18 23.26 10.44
C GLN A 123 -1.65 22.02 11.18
N ILE A 124 -1.36 22.15 12.48
CA ILE A 124 -0.96 21.05 13.36
C ILE A 124 -2.07 20.00 13.40
N ASP A 125 -3.32 20.43 13.65
CA ASP A 125 -4.49 19.56 13.70
C ASP A 125 -4.72 18.84 12.36
N ALA A 126 -4.59 19.60 11.26
CA ALA A 126 -4.72 19.05 9.91
C ALA A 126 -3.70 17.95 9.61
N ILE A 127 -2.42 18.22 9.83
CA ILE A 127 -1.33 17.28 9.57
C ILE A 127 -1.49 16.04 10.44
N THR A 128 -1.68 16.24 11.74
CA THR A 128 -1.86 15.15 12.71
C THR A 128 -3.08 14.30 12.36
N GLY A 129 -4.19 14.94 11.94
CA GLY A 129 -5.40 14.25 11.48
C GLY A 129 -5.17 13.40 10.22
N ILE A 130 -4.45 13.93 9.23
CA ILE A 130 -4.07 13.20 8.01
C ILE A 130 -3.22 11.98 8.37
N GLU A 131 -2.16 12.16 9.16
CA GLU A 131 -1.26 11.07 9.55
C GLU A 131 -1.99 9.99 10.34
N ASN A 132 -2.87 10.37 11.26
CA ASN A 132 -3.70 9.43 12.01
C ASN A 132 -4.66 8.66 11.11
N SER A 133 -5.27 9.32 10.12
CA SER A 133 -6.13 8.68 9.12
C SER A 133 -5.34 7.66 8.28
N LEU A 134 -4.15 8.04 7.81
CA LEU A 134 -3.26 7.19 7.02
C LEU A 134 -2.78 5.98 7.81
N LYS A 135 -2.37 6.15 9.07
CA LYS A 135 -1.99 5.06 10.00
C LYS A 135 -3.11 4.04 10.20
N GLN A 136 -4.37 4.48 10.14
CA GLN A 136 -5.56 3.61 10.20
C GLN A 136 -5.94 2.99 8.85
N ALA A 137 -5.12 3.16 7.81
CA ALA A 137 -5.38 2.72 6.45
C ALA A 137 -6.67 3.29 5.84
N LYS A 138 -7.11 4.47 6.28
CA LYS A 138 -8.23 5.22 5.67
C LYS A 138 -7.73 5.97 4.44
N LEU A 139 -7.93 5.36 3.26
CA LEU A 139 -7.39 5.85 1.97
C LEU A 139 -7.98 7.18 1.48
N ARG A 140 -9.11 7.61 2.04
CA ARG A 140 -9.82 8.83 1.65
C ARG A 140 -10.07 9.66 2.90
N ALA A 141 -9.61 10.90 2.91
CA ALA A 141 -9.82 11.85 3.97
C ALA A 141 -10.30 13.18 3.37
N LEU A 142 -11.14 13.89 4.10
CA LEU A 142 -11.56 15.25 3.78
C LEU A 142 -11.09 16.17 4.90
N LEU A 143 -10.31 17.18 4.53
CA LEU A 143 -9.87 18.22 5.46
C LEU A 143 -10.55 19.52 5.09
N GLN A 144 -11.36 20.05 6.01
CA GLN A 144 -12.00 21.35 5.85
C GLN A 144 -11.16 22.41 6.57
N MET A 145 -10.61 23.35 5.81
CA MET A 145 -9.88 24.50 6.36
C MET A 145 -10.38 25.80 5.76
N ALA A 146 -10.48 26.84 6.58
CA ALA A 146 -10.86 28.17 6.14
C ALA A 146 -9.93 28.75 5.04
N THR A 147 -10.41 29.72 4.28
CA THR A 147 -9.55 30.49 3.37
C THR A 147 -8.53 31.29 4.18
N GLY A 148 -7.28 31.38 3.70
CA GLY A 148 -6.18 32.04 4.42
C GLY A 148 -5.57 31.26 5.60
N SER A 149 -6.05 30.05 5.90
CA SER A 149 -5.54 29.23 7.01
C SER A 149 -4.21 28.49 6.70
N GLY A 150 -3.65 28.68 5.50
CA GLY A 150 -2.37 28.07 5.11
C GLY A 150 -2.47 26.65 4.52
N LYS A 151 -3.55 26.32 3.78
CA LYS A 151 -3.75 25.02 3.10
C LYS A 151 -2.54 24.53 2.30
N THR A 152 -1.95 25.41 1.49
CA THR A 152 -0.78 25.07 0.66
C THR A 152 0.41 24.69 1.53
N PHE A 153 0.67 25.46 2.59
CA PHE A 153 1.77 25.18 3.52
C PHE A 153 1.55 23.86 4.28
N THR A 154 0.31 23.58 4.71
CA THR A 154 -0.10 22.30 5.29
C THR A 154 0.18 21.14 4.33
N ALA A 155 -0.25 21.26 3.07
CA ALA A 155 -0.05 20.21 2.06
C ALA A 155 1.43 19.96 1.78
N VAL A 156 2.24 21.01 1.59
CA VAL A 156 3.68 20.89 1.35
C VAL A 156 4.39 20.24 2.55
N THR A 157 4.02 20.63 3.77
CA THR A 157 4.58 20.05 4.99
C THR A 157 4.29 18.55 5.09
N GLU A 158 3.05 18.14 4.84
CA GLU A 158 2.67 16.72 4.86
C GLU A 158 3.40 15.94 3.76
N VAL A 159 3.46 16.47 2.54
CA VAL A 159 4.16 15.82 1.42
C VAL A 159 5.65 15.65 1.71
N TYR A 160 6.29 16.65 2.29
CA TYR A 160 7.68 16.56 2.73
C TYR A 160 7.87 15.44 3.75
N ARG A 161 6.98 15.35 4.75
CA ARG A 161 7.05 14.32 5.80
C ARG A 161 6.88 12.92 5.23
N LEU A 162 5.90 12.71 4.35
CA LEU A 162 5.67 11.43 3.68
C LEU A 162 6.85 11.04 2.76
N ALA A 163 7.44 12.00 2.05
CA ALA A 163 8.60 11.75 1.22
C ALA A 163 9.83 11.38 2.07
N LYS A 164 10.11 12.16 3.12
CA LYS A 164 11.29 12.00 3.99
C LYS A 164 11.25 10.73 4.83
N PHE A 165 10.12 10.45 5.47
CA PHE A 165 10.02 9.37 6.46
C PHE A 165 9.35 8.11 5.92
N CYS A 166 8.40 8.26 4.98
CA CYS A 166 7.66 7.12 4.42
C CYS A 166 8.13 6.69 3.03
N LYS A 167 9.14 7.36 2.45
CA LYS A 167 9.67 7.12 1.10
C LYS A 167 8.59 7.26 0.01
N ALA A 168 7.64 8.17 0.20
CA ALA A 168 6.67 8.50 -0.85
C ALA A 168 7.41 9.08 -2.07
N LYS A 169 7.27 8.43 -3.23
CA LYS A 169 8.00 8.82 -4.46
C LYS A 169 7.19 9.72 -5.41
N ARG A 170 5.86 9.62 -5.37
CA ARG A 170 4.97 10.31 -6.30
C ARG A 170 3.82 10.90 -5.51
N VAL A 171 3.65 12.21 -5.61
CA VAL A 171 2.51 12.93 -5.06
C VAL A 171 1.94 13.80 -6.17
N LEU A 172 0.64 13.71 -6.37
CA LEU A 172 -0.10 14.56 -7.29
C LEU A 172 -0.85 15.63 -6.50
N PHE A 173 -0.43 16.87 -6.64
CA PHE A 173 -1.11 18.03 -6.04
C PHE A 173 -1.95 18.72 -7.12
N LEU A 174 -3.27 18.66 -6.98
CA LEU A 174 -4.21 19.24 -7.93
C LEU A 174 -4.80 20.52 -7.33
N VAL A 175 -4.73 21.60 -8.10
CA VAL A 175 -5.35 22.89 -7.78
C VAL A 175 -6.15 23.37 -8.97
N ASP A 176 -7.21 24.13 -8.69
CA ASP A 176 -7.93 24.84 -9.74
C ASP A 176 -7.06 25.97 -10.30
N ARG A 177 -7.10 26.17 -11.64
CA ARG A 177 -6.32 27.21 -12.33
C ARG A 177 -6.70 28.61 -11.86
N GLY A 178 -7.94 28.83 -11.43
CA GLY A 178 -8.39 30.13 -10.91
C GLY A 178 -7.69 30.58 -9.62
N ASN A 179 -6.99 29.67 -8.93
CA ASN A 179 -6.24 29.96 -7.70
C ASN A 179 -4.72 30.11 -7.95
N LEU A 180 -4.25 30.01 -9.20
CA LEU A 180 -2.88 30.28 -9.62
C LEU A 180 -2.85 31.68 -10.25
N GLY A 181 -2.94 32.71 -9.40
CA GLY A 181 -2.61 34.10 -9.75
C GLY A 181 -1.13 34.36 -9.54
#